data_AF-D9QLE2-F1
#
_entry.id   AF-D9QLE2-F1
#
_cell.length_a   1.000
_cell.length_b   1.000
_cell.length_c   1.000
_cell.angle_alpha   90.00
_cell.angle_beta   90.00
_cell.angle_gamma   90.00
#
_symmetry.space_group_name_H-M   'P 1'
#
loop_
_entity.id
_entity.type
_entity.pdbx_description
1 polymer ?
#
loop_
_entity_poly.entity_id
_entity_poly.type
_entity_poly.pdbx_seq_one_letter_code
_entity_poly.pdbx_strand_id
1 'polypeptide(L)'
;MSDRPILIKKVKKVVGGGHHGGAWKVAYADFVTAMMAFFLLMWLINTTDPEQKRGIAEYFAPASVSQTTSGSGGILGGTSLGEDGSKSSGSMSVLEQQAPEAPEDAPEDVGTNANLAAASEEELRQEIAAREAAEFASAAESLRQAMQRMPELAELSKQLIIDQTPEGLRIQLVDQEGRSMFDQNSARPNARAQVLLRAIAGVVNRLPNRISISGHTSAVAGSGRASVATDWPLSANRADASRAILQAAGVDADRVYSVAGKAGSDPLYPDDPSLAGNRRIAIVLLREAPVLPTDTSL
;
A
#
# COMPACT_ATOMS: atom_id res chain seq x y z
N MET A 1 -48.53 37.03 55.75
CA MET A 1 -48.57 35.63 55.26
C MET A 1 -49.10 35.69 53.84
N SER A 2 -48.21 35.59 52.85
CA SER A 2 -48.56 35.78 51.44
C SER A 2 -48.85 34.42 50.81
N ASP A 3 -50.11 34.24 50.45
CA ASP A 3 -50.68 33.04 49.83
C ASP A 3 -50.14 32.89 48.39
N ARG A 4 -49.46 31.78 48.10
CA ARG A 4 -48.90 31.51 46.76
C ARG A 4 -49.81 30.53 46.04
N PRO A 5 -50.31 30.85 44.83
CA PRO A 5 -51.26 29.99 44.14
C PRO A 5 -50.61 28.67 43.70
N ILE A 6 -51.32 27.56 43.98
CA ILE A 6 -50.89 26.20 43.61
C ILE A 6 -51.22 25.97 42.12
N LEU A 7 -50.21 25.84 41.27
CA LEU A 7 -50.38 25.42 39.88
C LEU A 7 -50.36 23.89 39.77
N ILE A 8 -51.50 23.29 39.41
CA ILE A 8 -51.59 21.85 39.10
C ILE A 8 -51.46 21.65 37.60
N LYS A 9 -50.29 21.18 37.13
CA LYS A 9 -50.07 20.76 35.75
C LYS A 9 -50.55 19.32 35.55
N LYS A 10 -51.77 19.13 35.03
CA LYS A 10 -52.23 17.82 34.56
C LYS A 10 -51.55 17.45 33.24
N VAL A 11 -50.54 16.60 33.28
CA VAL A 11 -49.95 16.01 32.09
C VAL A 11 -50.77 14.78 31.71
N LYS A 12 -51.53 14.87 30.60
CA LYS A 12 -52.21 13.72 30.01
C LYS A 12 -51.13 12.84 29.36
N LYS A 13 -50.77 11.73 30.00
CA LYS A 13 -49.86 10.73 29.40
C LYS A 13 -50.64 10.02 28.30
N VAL A 14 -50.55 10.53 27.07
CA VAL A 14 -51.03 9.79 25.90
C VAL A 14 -50.05 8.63 25.72
N VAL A 15 -50.48 7.44 26.16
CA VAL A 15 -49.83 6.19 25.79
C VAL A 15 -50.09 6.01 24.31
N GLY A 16 -49.26 6.62 23.47
CA GLY A 16 -49.17 6.25 22.06
C GLY A 16 -48.70 4.79 22.04
N GLY A 17 -49.55 3.91 21.52
CA GLY A 17 -49.27 2.48 21.42
C GLY A 17 -47.90 2.26 20.80
N GLY A 18 -46.98 1.73 21.62
CA GLY A 18 -45.61 1.48 21.23
C GLY A 18 -45.55 0.54 20.04
N HIS A 19 -45.21 1.07 18.87
CA HIS A 19 -44.79 0.32 17.69
C HIS A 19 -43.32 -0.14 17.83
N HIS A 20 -42.87 -0.49 19.04
CA HIS A 20 -41.47 -0.84 19.32
C HIS A 20 -41.24 -2.34 19.55
N GLY A 21 -42.21 -3.19 19.21
CA GLY A 21 -42.09 -4.66 19.35
C GLY A 21 -41.85 -5.45 18.05
N GLY A 22 -41.93 -4.80 16.89
CA GLY A 22 -41.89 -5.48 15.57
C GLY A 22 -40.68 -5.18 14.69
N ALA A 23 -40.01 -4.04 14.88
CA ALA A 23 -38.91 -3.61 14.01
C ALA A 23 -37.71 -4.58 14.02
N TRP A 24 -37.40 -5.19 15.17
CA TRP A 24 -36.32 -6.18 15.29
C TRP A 24 -36.64 -7.48 14.54
N LYS A 25 -37.92 -7.86 14.44
CA LYS A 25 -38.35 -9.03 13.67
C LYS A 25 -38.23 -8.81 12.17
N VAL A 26 -38.44 -7.58 11.71
CA VAL A 26 -38.23 -7.19 10.31
C VAL A 26 -36.74 -7.25 9.96
N ALA A 27 -35.87 -6.70 10.81
CA ALA A 27 -34.42 -6.79 10.61
C ALA A 27 -33.90 -8.25 10.66
N TYR A 28 -34.45 -9.09 11.54
CA TYR A 28 -34.11 -10.51 11.58
C TYR A 28 -34.61 -11.27 10.35
N ALA A 29 -35.83 -11.01 9.89
CA ALA A 29 -36.36 -11.62 8.67
C ALA A 29 -35.52 -11.24 7.45
N ASP A 30 -35.13 -9.97 7.32
CA ASP A 30 -34.27 -9.46 6.25
C ASP A 30 -32.89 -10.14 6.25
N PHE A 31 -32.28 -10.30 7.43
CA PHE A 31 -31.02 -11.02 7.58
C PHE A 31 -31.13 -12.50 7.16
N VAL A 32 -32.20 -13.19 7.55
CA VAL A 32 -32.42 -14.59 7.16
C VAL A 32 -32.65 -14.72 5.65
N THR A 33 -33.39 -13.78 5.03
CA THR A 33 -33.57 -13.79 3.57
C THR A 33 -32.28 -13.49 2.82
N ALA A 34 -31.43 -12.60 3.33
CA ALA A 34 -30.11 -12.34 2.75
C ALA A 34 -29.21 -13.59 2.83
N MET A 35 -29.21 -14.30 3.96
CA MET A 35 -28.47 -15.56 4.09
C MET A 35 -29.03 -16.66 3.20
N MET A 36 -30.34 -16.76 3.06
CA MET A 36 -30.98 -17.73 2.16
C MET A 36 -30.61 -17.45 0.70
N ALA A 37 -30.65 -16.18 0.28
CA ALA A 37 -30.26 -15.79 -1.07
C ALA A 37 -28.76 -16.08 -1.34
N PHE A 38 -27.90 -15.78 -0.37
CA PHE A 38 -26.47 -16.11 -0.45
C PHE A 38 -26.22 -17.62 -0.53
N PHE A 39 -26.94 -18.41 0.27
CA PHE A 39 -26.84 -19.87 0.24
C PHE A 39 -27.32 -20.45 -1.09
N LEU A 40 -28.45 -19.97 -1.63
CA LEU A 40 -28.96 -20.40 -2.94
C LEU A 40 -27.99 -20.04 -4.06
N LEU A 41 -27.36 -18.87 -3.99
CA LEU A 41 -26.33 -18.45 -4.95
C LEU A 41 -25.11 -19.37 -4.89
N MET A 42 -24.59 -19.62 -3.68
CA MET A 42 -23.43 -20.49 -3.50
C MET A 42 -23.75 -21.94 -3.89
N TRP A 43 -24.97 -22.40 -3.61
CA TRP A 43 -25.46 -23.70 -4.03
C TRP A 43 -25.52 -23.81 -5.55
N LEU A 44 -26.05 -22.79 -6.25
CA LEU A 44 -26.08 -22.75 -7.70
C LEU A 44 -24.66 -22.78 -8.28
N ILE A 45 -23.73 -22.00 -7.71
CA ILE A 45 -22.34 -22.00 -8.16
C ILE A 45 -21.70 -23.37 -7.94
N ASN A 46 -22.04 -24.12 -6.88
CA ASN A 46 -21.48 -25.45 -6.67
C ASN A 46 -22.06 -26.50 -7.63
N THR A 47 -23.34 -26.42 -7.96
CA THR A 47 -24.04 -27.39 -8.83
C THR A 47 -23.90 -27.11 -10.33
N THR A 48 -23.32 -25.96 -10.71
CA THR A 48 -23.10 -25.56 -12.11
C THR A 48 -21.81 -26.18 -12.65
N ASP A 49 -21.82 -26.59 -13.92
CA ASP A 49 -20.64 -27.14 -14.58
C ASP A 49 -19.52 -26.08 -14.77
N PRO A 50 -18.24 -26.48 -14.81
CA PRO A 50 -17.12 -25.55 -14.94
C PRO A 50 -17.20 -24.64 -16.17
N GLU A 51 -17.72 -25.15 -17.29
CA GLU A 51 -17.90 -24.39 -18.53
C GLU A 51 -18.92 -23.25 -18.38
N GLN A 52 -20.03 -23.50 -17.68
CA GLN A 52 -21.08 -22.51 -17.45
C GLN A 52 -20.61 -21.42 -16.47
N LYS A 53 -19.82 -21.77 -15.44
CA LYS A 53 -19.21 -20.79 -14.54
C LYS A 53 -18.26 -19.85 -15.28
N ARG A 54 -17.48 -20.39 -16.22
CA ARG A 54 -16.53 -19.62 -17.03
C ARG A 54 -17.25 -18.66 -17.97
N GLY A 55 -18.34 -19.09 -18.61
CA GLY A 55 -19.15 -18.20 -19.46
C GLY A 55 -19.80 -17.03 -18.71
N ILE A 56 -20.25 -17.24 -17.47
CA ILE A 56 -20.77 -16.16 -16.62
C ILE A 56 -19.64 -15.23 -16.16
N ALA A 57 -18.49 -15.79 -15.77
CA ALA A 57 -17.32 -15.00 -15.38
C ALA A 57 -16.81 -14.13 -16.53
N GLU A 58 -16.86 -14.63 -17.77
CA GLU A 58 -16.47 -13.90 -18.98
C GLU A 58 -17.46 -12.78 -19.34
N TYR A 59 -18.75 -12.94 -19.03
CA TYR A 59 -19.76 -11.89 -19.20
C TYR A 59 -19.59 -10.72 -18.20
N PHE A 60 -19.14 -11.01 -16.98
CA PHE A 60 -18.94 -10.01 -15.92
C PHE A 60 -17.50 -9.53 -15.77
N ALA A 61 -16.53 -10.21 -16.38
CA ALA A 61 -15.18 -9.70 -16.53
C ALA A 61 -15.26 -8.53 -17.53
N PRO A 62 -15.05 -7.27 -17.09
CA PRO A 62 -14.85 -6.21 -18.07
C PRO A 62 -13.68 -6.66 -18.94
N ALA A 63 -13.88 -6.72 -20.25
CA ALA A 63 -12.78 -6.77 -21.19
C ALA A 63 -11.92 -5.54 -20.88
N SER A 64 -10.90 -5.74 -20.03
CA SER A 64 -9.80 -4.81 -19.94
C SER A 64 -9.33 -4.70 -21.36
N VAL A 65 -9.62 -3.54 -21.97
CA VAL A 65 -9.00 -3.09 -23.20
C VAL A 65 -7.53 -2.95 -22.83
N SER A 66 -6.84 -4.09 -22.82
CA SER A 66 -5.42 -4.17 -22.78
C SER A 66 -4.99 -3.44 -24.04
N GLN A 67 -4.50 -2.22 -23.85
CA GLN A 67 -3.69 -1.51 -24.83
C GLN A 67 -2.41 -2.35 -25.00
N THR A 68 -2.56 -3.48 -25.67
CA THR A 68 -1.44 -4.26 -26.18
C THR A 68 -0.77 -3.37 -27.21
N THR A 69 0.43 -2.93 -26.85
CA THR A 69 1.43 -2.30 -27.71
C THR A 69 1.99 -3.31 -28.72
N SER A 70 1.12 -3.90 -29.54
CA SER A 70 1.54 -4.64 -30.73
C SER A 70 0.98 -3.90 -31.93
N GLY A 71 1.89 -3.28 -32.68
CA GLY A 71 1.59 -2.46 -33.84
C GLY A 71 0.83 -3.22 -34.92
N SER A 72 -0.49 -3.08 -34.91
CA SER A 72 -1.33 -3.01 -36.11
C SER A 72 -2.65 -2.35 -35.69
N GLY A 73 -2.71 -1.03 -35.85
CA GLY A 73 -3.92 -0.27 -35.59
C GLY A 73 -5.04 -0.65 -36.55
N GLY A 74 -6.25 -0.77 -36.02
CA GLY A 74 -7.46 -0.90 -36.81
C GLY A 74 -8.57 -1.64 -36.07
N ILE A 75 -9.70 -0.97 -35.88
CA ILE A 75 -10.94 -1.46 -35.24
C ILE A 75 -11.65 -2.58 -36.04
N LEU A 76 -10.95 -3.22 -36.98
CA LEU A 76 -11.47 -4.19 -37.95
C LEU A 76 -10.40 -5.23 -38.31
N GLY A 77 -9.88 -5.94 -37.30
CA GLY A 77 -8.95 -7.05 -37.50
C GLY A 77 -9.63 -8.31 -38.00
N GLY A 78 -9.80 -8.41 -39.33
CA GLY A 78 -9.84 -9.69 -40.04
C GLY A 78 -11.19 -10.38 -40.19
N THR A 79 -12.14 -9.76 -40.89
CA THR A 79 -13.17 -10.51 -41.65
C THR A 79 -13.37 -9.87 -43.03
N SER A 80 -12.62 -10.32 -44.03
CA SER A 80 -13.03 -10.10 -45.42
C SER A 80 -14.15 -11.08 -45.76
N LEU A 81 -15.31 -10.54 -46.13
CA LEU A 81 -16.48 -11.29 -46.56
C LEU A 81 -16.16 -11.96 -47.92
N GLY A 82 -15.93 -13.28 -47.90
CA GLY A 82 -15.90 -14.10 -49.11
C GLY A 82 -17.31 -14.53 -49.49
N GLU A 83 -17.62 -14.46 -50.78
CA GLU A 83 -18.88 -14.91 -51.38
C GLU A 83 -18.97 -16.44 -51.36
N ASP A 84 -19.28 -17.00 -50.19
CA ASP A 84 -19.99 -18.26 -49.97
C ASP A 84 -20.02 -18.57 -48.47
N GLY A 85 -21.06 -18.08 -47.80
CA GLY A 85 -21.76 -18.57 -46.60
C GLY A 85 -21.11 -19.42 -45.48
N SER A 86 -19.80 -19.63 -45.38
CA SER A 86 -19.19 -20.45 -44.32
C SER A 86 -18.26 -19.62 -43.42
N LYS A 87 -18.61 -19.53 -42.13
CA LYS A 87 -17.76 -18.93 -41.09
C LYS A 87 -16.75 -19.98 -40.65
N SER A 88 -15.52 -19.88 -41.16
CA SER A 88 -14.37 -20.61 -40.61
C SER A 88 -13.84 -19.85 -39.40
N SER A 89 -13.86 -20.50 -38.23
CA SER A 89 -13.26 -19.98 -37.00
C SER A 89 -11.73 -20.10 -37.12
N GLY A 90 -11.07 -18.96 -37.31
CA GLY A 90 -9.62 -18.87 -37.42
C GLY A 90 -8.93 -19.05 -36.07
N SER A 91 -8.26 -20.19 -35.94
CA SER A 91 -6.99 -20.41 -35.22
C SER A 91 -6.87 -19.93 -33.76
N MET A 92 -7.17 -20.81 -32.82
CA MET A 92 -6.33 -21.06 -31.63
C MET A 92 -6.38 -22.54 -31.29
N SER A 93 -5.71 -23.39 -32.08
CA SER A 93 -5.60 -24.83 -31.82
C SER A 93 -4.14 -25.32 -31.87
N VAL A 94 -3.17 -24.44 -31.63
CA VAL A 94 -1.74 -24.76 -31.79
C VAL A 94 -0.96 -24.75 -30.46
N LEU A 95 -1.60 -24.47 -29.32
CA LEU A 95 -0.95 -24.62 -28.00
C LEU A 95 -1.40 -25.84 -27.18
N GLU A 96 -2.37 -26.62 -27.68
CA GLU A 96 -2.90 -27.80 -26.98
C GLU A 96 -2.09 -29.09 -27.24
N GLN A 97 -0.99 -29.04 -28.01
CA GLN A 97 -0.33 -30.25 -28.50
C GLN A 97 0.97 -30.63 -27.77
N GLN A 98 1.21 -30.11 -26.57
CA GLN A 98 2.34 -30.52 -25.71
C GLN A 98 1.99 -30.66 -24.22
N ALA A 99 0.75 -31.02 -23.88
CA ALA A 99 0.46 -31.60 -22.57
C ALA A 99 0.67 -33.13 -22.65
N PRO A 100 1.51 -33.75 -21.80
CA PRO A 100 1.64 -35.20 -21.78
C PRO A 100 0.30 -35.83 -21.37
N GLU A 101 -0.17 -36.83 -22.13
CA GLU A 101 -1.34 -37.64 -21.77
C GLU A 101 -1.12 -38.29 -20.39
N ALA A 102 -2.04 -38.03 -19.47
CA ALA A 102 -2.05 -38.65 -18.16
C ALA A 102 -2.39 -40.15 -18.28
N PRO A 103 -1.72 -41.05 -17.53
CA PRO A 103 -2.05 -42.48 -17.52
C PRO A 103 -3.49 -42.71 -17.02
N GLU A 104 -4.25 -43.55 -17.72
CA GLU A 104 -5.69 -43.83 -17.45
C GLU A 104 -5.99 -44.63 -16.18
N ASP A 105 -5.02 -44.90 -15.29
CA ASP A 105 -5.23 -45.70 -14.07
C ASP A 105 -4.66 -45.02 -12.83
N ALA A 106 -5.33 -43.96 -12.36
CA ALA A 106 -5.11 -43.39 -11.03
C ALA A 106 -6.42 -43.40 -10.22
N PRO A 107 -6.42 -43.91 -8.97
CA PRO A 107 -7.63 -43.99 -8.15
C PRO A 107 -8.14 -42.59 -7.79
N GLU A 108 -9.46 -42.43 -7.75
CA GLU A 108 -10.15 -41.21 -7.33
C GLU A 108 -9.71 -40.79 -5.91
N ASP A 109 -8.80 -39.84 -5.83
CA ASP A 109 -8.52 -39.09 -4.59
C ASP A 109 -8.88 -37.62 -4.80
N VAL A 110 -10.11 -37.27 -4.40
CA VAL A 110 -10.75 -35.96 -4.61
C VAL A 110 -10.22 -34.89 -3.63
N GLY A 111 -8.99 -35.02 -3.13
CA GLY A 111 -8.42 -34.16 -2.09
C GLY A 111 -7.36 -33.14 -2.52
N THR A 112 -6.80 -33.24 -3.74
CA THR A 112 -5.47 -32.66 -4.03
C THR A 112 -5.49 -31.33 -4.80
N ASN A 113 -6.64 -30.89 -5.32
CA ASN A 113 -6.72 -29.69 -6.18
C ASN A 113 -6.55 -28.35 -5.45
N ALA A 114 -6.76 -28.29 -4.14
CA ALA A 114 -6.54 -27.06 -3.36
C ALA A 114 -5.04 -26.76 -3.13
N ASN A 115 -4.20 -27.79 -3.05
CA ASN A 115 -2.77 -27.64 -2.76
C ASN A 115 -1.96 -27.19 -3.98
N LEU A 116 -2.36 -27.58 -5.20
CA LEU A 116 -1.70 -27.15 -6.44
C LEU A 116 -1.97 -25.66 -6.75
N ALA A 117 -3.20 -25.19 -6.53
CA ALA A 117 -3.53 -23.78 -6.67
C ALA A 117 -2.81 -22.89 -5.63
N ALA A 118 -2.79 -23.33 -4.37
CA ALA A 118 -2.07 -22.61 -3.31
C ALA A 118 -0.54 -22.61 -3.51
N ALA A 119 0.03 -23.70 -4.02
CA ALA A 119 1.46 -23.75 -4.38
C ALA A 119 1.79 -22.78 -5.52
N SER A 120 0.94 -22.72 -6.56
CA SER A 120 1.14 -21.78 -7.68
C SER A 120 1.00 -20.31 -7.29
N GLU A 121 0.12 -19.98 -6.34
CA GLU A 121 -0.05 -18.62 -5.84
C GLU A 121 1.14 -18.17 -4.99
N GLU A 122 1.66 -19.07 -4.14
CA GLU A 122 2.82 -18.80 -3.31
C GLU A 122 4.11 -18.64 -4.14
N GLU A 123 4.31 -19.48 -5.15
CA GLU A 123 5.41 -19.35 -6.11
C GLU A 123 5.35 -18.01 -6.87
N LEU A 124 4.17 -17.59 -7.32
CA LEU A 124 3.98 -16.31 -8.00
C LEU A 124 4.31 -15.12 -7.07
N ARG A 125 3.86 -15.15 -5.81
CA ARG A 125 4.17 -14.10 -4.82
C ARG A 125 5.66 -14.02 -4.53
N GLN A 126 6.33 -15.16 -4.41
CA GLN A 126 7.77 -15.22 -4.20
C GLN A 126 8.54 -14.64 -5.39
N GLU A 127 8.10 -14.92 -6.62
CA GLU A 127 8.75 -14.38 -7.80
C GLU A 127 8.55 -12.86 -7.95
N ILE A 128 7.35 -12.35 -7.65
CA ILE A 128 7.09 -10.90 -7.57
C ILE A 128 7.99 -10.26 -6.51
N ALA A 129 8.03 -10.81 -5.30
CA ALA A 129 8.85 -10.30 -4.21
C ALA A 129 10.35 -10.31 -4.54
N ALA A 130 10.82 -11.32 -5.27
CA ALA A 130 12.20 -11.43 -5.73
C ALA A 130 12.54 -10.36 -6.78
N ARG A 131 11.63 -10.11 -7.74
CA ARG A 131 11.80 -9.04 -8.74
C ARG A 131 11.83 -7.66 -8.07
N GLU A 132 10.89 -7.39 -7.18
CA GLU A 132 10.87 -6.14 -6.40
C GLU A 132 12.16 -5.97 -5.58
N ALA A 133 12.64 -7.02 -4.93
CA ALA A 133 13.89 -6.96 -4.17
C ALA A 133 15.09 -6.63 -5.06
N ALA A 134 15.13 -7.16 -6.28
CA ALA A 134 16.15 -6.83 -7.26
C ALA A 134 16.05 -5.38 -7.75
N GLU A 135 14.84 -4.85 -7.96
CA GLU A 135 14.61 -3.45 -8.30
C GLU A 135 15.08 -2.52 -7.18
N PHE A 136 14.74 -2.82 -5.92
CA PHE A 136 15.24 -2.06 -4.77
C PHE A 136 16.76 -2.14 -4.62
N ALA A 137 17.36 -3.30 -4.89
CA ALA A 137 18.81 -3.46 -4.84
C ALA A 137 19.50 -2.58 -5.91
N SER A 138 18.97 -2.57 -7.14
CA SER A 138 19.43 -1.70 -8.22
C SER A 138 19.27 -0.21 -7.88
N ALA A 139 18.15 0.17 -7.27
CA ALA A 139 17.91 1.55 -6.82
C ALA A 139 18.86 1.96 -5.70
N ALA A 140 19.12 1.07 -4.72
CA ALA A 140 20.09 1.31 -3.66
C ALA A 140 21.50 1.51 -4.21
N GLU A 141 21.92 0.69 -5.17
CA GLU A 141 23.25 0.80 -5.79
C GLU A 141 23.37 2.08 -6.63
N SER A 142 22.32 2.42 -7.38
CA SER A 142 22.23 3.69 -8.08
C SER A 142 22.39 4.90 -7.15
N LEU A 143 21.80 4.85 -5.95
CA LEU A 143 21.94 5.89 -4.92
C LEU A 143 23.40 5.99 -4.43
N ARG A 144 24.02 4.85 -4.12
CA ARG A 144 25.44 4.82 -3.71
C ARG A 144 26.36 5.40 -4.80
N GLN A 145 26.14 5.03 -6.06
CA GLN A 145 26.92 5.55 -7.18
C GLN A 145 26.70 7.06 -7.39
N ALA A 146 25.46 7.53 -7.31
CA ALA A 146 25.15 8.95 -7.43
C ALA A 146 25.85 9.78 -6.35
N MET A 147 25.92 9.24 -5.12
CA MET A 147 26.61 9.88 -4.00
C MET A 147 28.13 9.89 -4.16
N GLN A 148 28.73 8.84 -4.73
CA GLN A 148 30.17 8.80 -4.98
C GLN A 148 30.61 9.79 -6.07
N ARG A 149 29.75 10.10 -7.03
CA ARG A 149 30.06 11.04 -8.13
C ARG A 149 30.04 12.51 -7.70
N MET A 150 29.40 12.83 -6.58
CA MET A 150 29.31 14.19 -6.06
C MET A 150 30.23 14.33 -4.84
N PRO A 151 31.33 15.09 -4.92
CA PRO A 151 32.29 15.25 -3.81
C PRO A 151 31.64 15.73 -2.52
N GLU A 152 30.63 16.60 -2.62
CA GLU A 152 29.87 17.13 -1.48
C GLU A 152 29.00 16.07 -0.78
N LEU A 153 28.54 15.05 -1.52
CA LEU A 153 27.74 13.94 -0.98
C LEU A 153 28.60 12.77 -0.48
N ALA A 154 29.85 12.65 -0.93
CA ALA A 154 30.75 11.58 -0.52
C ALA A 154 31.00 11.58 0.99
N GLU A 155 31.18 12.76 1.60
CA GLU A 155 31.31 12.87 3.07
C GLU A 155 29.97 12.65 3.79
N LEU A 156 28.85 13.04 3.17
CA LEU A 156 27.49 12.81 3.68
C LEU A 156 27.07 11.34 3.60
N SER A 157 27.75 10.51 2.80
CA SER A 157 27.48 9.07 2.69
C SER A 157 27.67 8.32 4.00
N LYS A 158 28.57 8.80 4.87
CA LYS A 158 28.77 8.25 6.21
C LYS A 158 27.55 8.44 7.13
N GLN A 159 26.64 9.33 6.76
CA GLN A 159 25.44 9.69 7.50
C GLN A 159 24.19 9.08 6.87
N LEU A 160 24.35 8.26 5.84
CA LEU A 160 23.27 7.59 5.16
C LEU A 160 23.37 6.08 5.38
N ILE A 161 22.32 5.48 5.92
CA ILE A 161 22.19 4.02 6.02
C ILE A 161 21.09 3.60 5.04
N ILE A 162 21.42 2.67 4.15
CA ILE A 162 20.47 2.13 3.17
C ILE A 162 20.35 0.64 3.43
N ASP A 163 19.14 0.19 3.73
CA ASP A 163 18.85 -1.19 4.08
C ASP A 163 17.52 -1.65 3.48
N GLN A 164 17.45 -2.94 3.12
CA GLN A 164 16.22 -3.55 2.62
C GLN A 164 15.44 -4.12 3.80
N THR A 165 14.18 -3.73 3.93
CA THR A 165 13.27 -4.20 4.96
C THR A 165 12.08 -4.94 4.32
N PRO A 166 11.28 -5.69 5.11
CA PRO A 166 10.05 -6.28 4.61
C PRO A 166 9.10 -5.25 3.99
N GLU A 167 9.06 -4.04 4.53
CA GLU A 167 8.21 -2.95 4.03
C GLU A 167 8.73 -2.32 2.73
N GLY A 168 10.03 -2.44 2.43
CA GLY A 168 10.64 -2.00 1.18
C GLY A 168 12.08 -1.48 1.34
N LEU A 169 12.45 -0.41 0.64
CA LEU A 169 13.80 0.17 0.72
C LEU A 169 13.84 1.29 1.75
N ARG A 170 14.56 1.09 2.86
CA ARG A 170 14.74 2.07 3.92
C ARG A 170 16.03 2.86 3.71
N ILE A 171 15.88 4.19 3.74
CA ILE A 171 16.95 5.17 3.62
C ILE A 171 16.93 6.03 4.88
N GLN A 172 17.96 5.93 5.71
CA GLN A 172 18.05 6.63 6.99
C GLN A 172 19.15 7.69 6.94
N LEU A 173 18.77 8.94 7.24
CA LEU A 173 19.68 10.06 7.42
C LEU A 173 19.96 10.20 8.91
N VAL A 174 21.18 9.92 9.31
CA VAL A 174 21.59 9.74 10.71
C VAL A 174 22.50 10.88 11.15
N ASP A 175 22.18 11.50 12.28
CA ASP A 175 23.06 12.50 12.90
C ASP A 175 24.36 11.87 13.41
N GLN A 176 25.45 12.64 13.37
CA GLN A 176 26.69 12.30 14.07
C GLN A 176 27.11 13.44 15.00
N GLU A 177 28.00 13.15 15.94
CA GLU A 177 28.60 14.18 16.79
C GLU A 177 29.31 15.25 15.95
N GLY A 178 29.02 16.52 16.25
CA GLY A 178 29.51 17.67 15.47
C GLY A 178 28.91 17.80 14.06
N ARG A 179 28.05 16.86 13.62
CA ARG A 179 27.45 16.83 12.28
C ARG A 179 25.95 16.50 12.36
N SER A 180 25.19 17.36 13.02
CA SER A 180 23.72 17.26 13.01
C SER A 180 23.15 17.66 11.64
N MET A 181 22.01 17.08 11.27
CA MET A 181 21.23 17.40 10.07
C MET A 181 20.23 18.53 10.29
N PHE A 182 19.94 18.86 11.53
CA PHE A 182 18.98 19.91 11.91
C PHE A 182 19.68 21.00 12.72
N ASP A 183 19.12 22.19 12.70
CA ASP A 183 19.57 23.23 13.64
C ASP A 183 19.23 22.80 15.07
N GLN A 184 19.98 23.33 16.06
CA GLN A 184 19.80 22.95 17.46
C GLN A 184 18.36 23.19 17.92
N ASN A 185 17.74 22.16 18.51
CA ASN A 185 16.35 22.17 18.98
C ASN A 185 15.33 22.65 17.92
N SER A 186 15.66 22.52 16.64
CA SER A 186 14.84 22.96 15.53
C SER A 186 14.37 21.78 14.69
N ALA A 187 13.23 21.99 14.04
CA ALA A 187 12.74 21.11 12.99
C ALA A 187 13.32 21.44 11.61
N ARG A 188 14.07 22.53 11.47
CA ARG A 188 14.63 22.99 10.19
C ARG A 188 15.88 22.18 9.81
N PRO A 189 15.88 21.50 8.65
CA PRO A 189 17.08 20.87 8.12
C PRO A 189 18.10 21.93 7.70
N ASN A 190 19.37 21.71 8.03
CA ASN A 190 20.46 22.60 7.63
C ASN A 190 20.80 22.45 6.13
N ALA A 191 21.68 23.31 5.61
CA ALA A 191 22.04 23.31 4.19
C ALA A 191 22.54 21.94 3.67
N ARG A 192 23.31 21.21 4.48
CA ARG A 192 23.82 19.88 4.11
C ARG A 192 22.70 18.84 4.02
N ALA A 193 21.81 18.82 5.01
CA ALA A 193 20.65 17.93 5.01
C ALA A 193 19.70 18.24 3.84
N GLN A 194 19.52 19.51 3.48
CA GLN A 194 18.73 19.90 2.32
C GLN A 194 19.31 19.35 1.00
N VAL A 195 20.63 19.42 0.82
CA VAL A 195 21.30 18.85 -0.36
C VAL A 195 21.12 17.33 -0.40
N LEU A 196 21.28 16.65 0.73
CA LEU A 196 21.08 15.20 0.83
C LEU A 196 19.64 14.79 0.52
N LEU A 197 18.65 15.49 1.07
CA LEU A 197 17.23 15.23 0.79
C LEU A 197 16.89 15.44 -0.69
N ARG A 198 17.43 16.47 -1.35
CA ARG A 198 17.27 16.66 -2.80
C ARG A 198 17.89 15.52 -3.62
N ALA A 199 19.06 15.03 -3.21
CA ALA A 199 19.68 13.88 -3.88
C ALA A 199 18.84 12.60 -3.72
N ILE A 200 18.27 12.38 -2.54
CA ILE A 200 17.36 11.26 -2.26
C ILE A 200 16.09 11.35 -3.11
N ALA A 201 15.52 12.55 -3.27
CA ALA A 201 14.35 12.76 -4.14
C ALA A 201 14.60 12.28 -5.58
N GLY A 202 15.79 12.53 -6.13
CA GLY A 202 16.18 12.06 -7.45
C GLY A 202 16.23 10.54 -7.60
N VAL A 203 16.42 9.79 -6.51
CA VAL A 203 16.36 8.32 -6.50
C VAL A 203 14.95 7.83 -6.25
N VAL A 204 14.24 8.45 -5.30
CA VAL A 204 12.82 8.17 -5.03
C VAL A 204 12.01 8.28 -6.31
N ASN A 205 12.29 9.27 -7.17
CA ASN A 205 11.61 9.48 -8.45
C ASN A 205 11.92 8.46 -9.56
N ARG A 206 12.87 7.54 -9.36
CA ARG A 206 13.15 6.46 -10.33
C ARG A 206 12.20 5.28 -10.18
N LEU A 207 11.61 5.14 -9.00
CA LEU A 207 10.68 4.09 -8.66
C LEU A 207 9.29 4.70 -8.47
N PRO A 208 8.20 4.04 -8.89
CA PRO A 208 6.84 4.57 -8.75
C PRO A 208 6.29 4.45 -7.32
N ASN A 209 6.97 3.72 -6.44
CA ASN A 209 6.54 3.33 -5.10
C ASN A 209 6.13 4.50 -4.19
N ARG A 210 5.22 4.27 -3.25
CA ARG A 210 4.88 5.27 -2.23
C ARG A 210 6.00 5.39 -1.19
N ILE A 211 6.07 6.51 -0.48
CA ILE A 211 7.06 6.75 0.57
C ILE A 211 6.42 7.01 1.93
N SER A 212 7.03 6.44 2.97
CA SER A 212 6.74 6.73 4.37
C SER A 212 7.92 7.46 4.99
N ILE A 213 7.65 8.56 5.68
CA ILE A 213 8.70 9.42 6.28
C ILE A 213 8.50 9.42 7.79
N SER A 214 9.53 9.01 8.53
CA SER A 214 9.50 9.01 9.99
C SER A 214 10.68 9.77 10.58
N GLY A 215 10.40 10.60 11.57
CA GLY A 215 11.41 11.33 12.33
C GLY A 215 11.64 10.68 13.68
N HIS A 216 12.89 10.70 14.12
CA HIS A 216 13.34 10.12 15.39
C HIS A 216 14.23 11.11 16.13
N THR A 217 14.15 11.10 17.46
CA THR A 217 15.02 11.87 18.35
C THR A 217 15.78 10.92 19.27
N SER A 218 16.91 11.38 19.82
CA SER A 218 17.64 10.63 20.84
C SER A 218 16.89 10.73 22.16
N ALA A 219 16.76 9.62 22.89
CA ALA A 219 16.25 9.65 24.26
C ALA A 219 17.40 10.06 25.18
N VAL A 220 17.38 11.29 25.69
CA VAL A 220 18.37 11.71 26.68
C VAL A 220 17.99 11.09 28.03
N ALA A 221 18.87 10.29 28.61
CA ALA A 221 18.68 9.73 29.95
C ALA A 221 18.55 10.86 30.98
N GLY A 222 17.51 10.82 31.81
CA GLY A 222 17.20 11.89 32.78
C GLY A 222 16.42 13.07 32.21
N SER A 223 16.06 13.04 30.93
CA SER A 223 15.09 13.99 30.37
C SER A 223 13.73 13.72 31.02
N GLY A 224 13.27 14.68 31.84
CA GLY A 224 12.01 14.53 32.57
C GLY A 224 10.80 14.41 31.63
N ARG A 225 9.60 14.21 32.21
CA ARG A 225 8.32 14.11 31.45
C ARG A 225 8.09 15.26 30.45
N ALA A 226 8.70 16.43 30.70
CA ALA A 226 8.67 17.59 29.83
C ALA A 226 9.43 17.42 28.50
N SER A 227 10.54 16.67 28.46
CA SER A 227 11.28 16.42 27.21
C SER A 227 10.53 15.47 26.30
N VAL A 228 9.94 14.42 26.87
CA VAL A 228 9.10 13.48 26.11
C VAL A 228 7.94 14.22 25.42
N ALA A 229 7.35 15.21 26.09
CA ALA A 229 6.29 16.03 25.51
C ALA A 229 6.76 16.91 24.32
N THR A 230 8.05 17.29 24.29
CA THR A 230 8.63 18.08 23.18
C THR A 230 9.21 17.22 22.06
N ASP A 231 9.63 15.99 22.35
CA ASP A 231 10.27 15.09 21.39
C ASP A 231 9.29 14.54 20.34
N TRP A 232 8.05 14.26 20.74
CA TRP A 232 7.00 13.84 19.79
C TRP A 232 6.70 14.93 18.74
N PRO A 233 6.36 16.18 19.12
CA PRO A 233 6.21 17.26 18.14
C PRO A 233 7.48 17.52 17.34
N LEU A 234 8.67 17.49 17.96
CA LEU A 234 9.93 17.76 17.27
C LEU A 234 10.21 16.72 16.19
N SER A 235 10.08 15.44 16.51
CA SER A 235 10.28 14.35 15.56
C SER A 235 9.29 14.40 14.39
N ALA A 236 8.00 14.67 14.67
CA ALA A 236 6.98 14.82 13.64
C ALA A 236 7.26 16.02 12.72
N ASN A 237 7.60 17.18 13.30
CA ASN A 237 7.91 18.39 12.53
C ASN A 237 9.17 18.23 11.67
N ARG A 238 10.18 17.47 12.14
CA ARG A 238 11.37 17.15 11.35
C ARG A 238 11.04 16.24 10.17
N ALA A 239 10.15 15.26 10.37
CA ALA A 239 9.65 14.41 9.30
C ALA A 239 8.89 15.24 8.25
N ASP A 240 8.02 16.16 8.69
CA ASP A 240 7.26 17.04 7.80
C ASP A 240 8.16 18.04 7.04
N ALA A 241 9.16 18.63 7.70
CA ALA A 241 10.12 19.48 7.03
C ALA A 241 10.93 18.72 5.96
N SER A 242 11.24 17.45 6.21
CA SER A 242 11.90 16.57 5.24
C SER A 242 10.98 16.26 4.06
N ARG A 243 9.69 15.94 4.31
CA ARG A 243 8.66 15.78 3.28
C ARG A 243 8.57 17.02 2.38
N ALA A 244 8.51 18.21 2.97
CA ALA A 244 8.40 19.46 2.20
C ALA A 244 9.58 19.66 1.23
N ILE A 245 10.81 19.30 1.66
CA ILE A 245 11.99 19.37 0.79
C ILE A 245 11.93 18.33 -0.33
N LEU A 246 11.50 17.09 -0.02
CA LEU A 246 11.35 16.04 -1.03
C LEU A 246 10.34 16.46 -2.11
N GLN A 247 9.20 17.02 -1.71
CA GLN A 247 8.19 17.53 -2.63
C GLN A 247 8.70 18.71 -3.46
N ALA A 248 9.38 19.67 -2.83
CA ALA A 248 10.01 20.78 -3.55
C ALA A 248 11.10 20.31 -4.54
N ALA A 249 11.68 19.13 -4.31
CA ALA A 249 12.63 18.47 -5.21
C ALA A 249 11.96 17.58 -6.28
N GLY A 250 10.62 17.59 -6.37
CA GLY A 250 9.85 16.94 -7.41
C GLY A 250 9.28 15.56 -7.05
N VAL A 251 9.25 15.17 -5.78
CA VAL A 251 8.47 14.00 -5.35
C VAL A 251 7.00 14.36 -5.33
N ASP A 252 6.18 13.60 -6.05
CA ASP A 252 4.72 13.79 -6.09
C ASP A 252 4.10 13.74 -4.68
N ALA A 253 3.13 14.61 -4.42
CA ALA A 253 2.40 14.64 -3.17
C ALA A 253 1.64 13.33 -2.91
N ASP A 254 1.08 12.71 -3.95
CA ASP A 254 0.29 11.48 -3.85
C ASP A 254 1.15 10.26 -3.50
N ARG A 255 2.47 10.37 -3.70
CA ARG A 255 3.41 9.34 -3.29
C ARG A 255 3.68 9.32 -1.80
N VAL A 256 3.37 10.38 -1.05
CA VAL A 256 3.57 10.40 0.40
C VAL A 256 2.46 9.59 1.08
N TYR A 257 2.79 8.38 1.55
CA TYR A 257 1.87 7.51 2.29
C TYR A 257 1.61 8.03 3.70
N SER A 258 2.66 8.35 4.44
CA SER A 258 2.56 8.85 5.81
C SER A 258 3.77 9.67 6.23
N VAL A 259 3.52 10.55 7.20
CA VAL A 259 4.54 11.30 7.93
C VAL A 259 4.32 11.06 9.41
N ALA A 260 5.34 10.57 10.11
CA ALA A 260 5.25 10.21 11.52
C ALA A 260 6.42 10.74 12.35
N GLY A 261 6.17 11.11 13.60
CA GLY A 261 7.21 11.29 14.61
C GLY A 261 7.23 10.09 15.54
N LYS A 262 8.41 9.55 15.85
CA LYS A 262 8.59 8.44 16.79
C LYS A 262 9.31 8.85 18.09
N ALA A 263 9.64 10.12 18.25
CA ALA A 263 10.47 10.60 19.37
C ALA A 263 11.68 9.65 19.56
N GLY A 264 11.98 9.27 20.81
CA GLY A 264 12.99 8.26 21.16
C GLY A 264 12.43 6.85 21.37
N SER A 265 11.24 6.51 20.86
CA SER A 265 10.62 5.19 21.12
C SER A 265 11.18 4.06 20.26
N ASP A 266 11.97 4.38 19.24
CA ASP A 266 12.53 3.44 18.26
C ASP A 266 14.02 3.79 18.02
N PRO A 267 14.91 3.55 19.01
CA PRO A 267 16.33 3.90 18.89
C PRO A 267 17.05 2.99 17.89
N LEU A 268 17.97 3.57 17.11
CA LEU A 268 18.87 2.80 16.22
C LEU A 268 19.89 2.00 17.03
N TYR A 269 20.33 2.55 18.15
CA TYR A 269 21.23 1.91 19.12
C TYR A 269 20.49 1.75 20.45
N PRO A 270 19.80 0.60 20.68
CA PRO A 270 19.05 0.37 21.90
C PRO A 270 19.90 0.35 23.17
N ASP A 271 21.17 -0.06 23.05
CA ASP A 271 22.11 -0.13 24.17
C ASP A 271 22.51 1.25 24.70
N ASP A 272 22.50 2.27 23.82
CA ASP A 272 22.71 3.67 24.20
C ASP A 272 21.73 4.60 23.45
N PRO A 273 20.53 4.82 24.03
CA PRO A 273 19.49 5.67 23.45
C PRO A 273 19.88 7.15 23.33
N SER A 274 20.96 7.59 24.02
CA SER A 274 21.41 8.98 24.04
C SER A 274 22.27 9.36 22.84
N LEU A 275 22.79 8.37 22.10
CA LEU A 275 23.67 8.58 20.96
C LEU A 275 23.07 9.50 19.90
N ALA A 276 23.95 10.30 19.28
CA ALA A 276 23.58 11.19 18.18
C ALA A 276 22.87 10.45 17.04
N GLY A 277 23.29 9.22 16.75
CA GLY A 277 22.72 8.42 15.67
C GLY A 277 21.25 8.02 15.87
N ASN A 278 20.71 8.15 17.08
CA ASN A 278 19.28 7.93 17.31
C ASN A 278 18.43 9.10 16.77
N ARG A 279 19.01 10.31 16.61
CA ARG A 279 18.39 11.41 15.87
C ARG A 279 18.54 11.16 14.39
N ARG A 280 17.45 10.77 13.74
CA ARG A 280 17.46 10.40 12.33
C ARG A 280 16.13 10.66 11.65
N ILE A 281 16.17 10.75 10.32
CA ILE A 281 14.98 10.66 9.47
C ILE A 281 15.08 9.36 8.70
N ALA A 282 14.05 8.53 8.78
CA ALA A 282 13.92 7.32 7.99
C ALA A 282 12.86 7.52 6.91
N ILE A 283 13.27 7.34 5.66
CA ILE A 283 12.43 7.39 4.47
C ILE A 283 12.35 5.96 3.95
N VAL A 284 11.15 5.39 3.90
CA VAL A 284 10.92 4.03 3.41
C VAL A 284 10.16 4.11 2.10
N LEU A 285 10.73 3.59 1.01
CA LEU A 285 10.01 3.35 -0.22
C LEU A 285 9.26 2.03 -0.05
N LEU A 286 7.93 2.10 -0.01
CA LEU A 286 7.06 0.96 0.24
C LEU A 286 7.01 0.03 -0.98
N ARG A 287 6.91 -1.29 -0.77
CA ARG A 287 6.70 -2.23 -1.88
C ARG A 287 5.41 -1.96 -2.65
N GLU A 288 4.38 -1.49 -1.95
CA GLU A 288 3.08 -1.15 -2.54
C GLU A 288 3.20 0.01 -3.55
N ALA A 289 2.73 -0.24 -4.78
CA ALA A 289 2.53 0.79 -5.79
C ALA A 289 1.41 1.77 -5.37
N PRO A 290 1.40 3.01 -5.89
CA PRO A 290 0.33 3.97 -5.67
C PRO A 290 -1.03 3.38 -6.02
N VAL A 291 -2.02 3.56 -5.13
CA VAL A 291 -3.41 3.14 -5.39
C VAL A 291 -4.13 4.07 -6.38
N LEU A 292 -3.52 5.20 -6.72
CA LEU A 292 -4.04 6.18 -7.67
C LEU A 292 -3.16 6.18 -8.94
N PRO A 293 -3.76 6.27 -10.15
CA PRO A 293 -3.01 6.42 -11.38
C PRO A 293 -2.21 7.73 -11.36
N THR A 294 -1.01 7.71 -11.96
CA THR A 294 -0.03 8.82 -11.95
C THR A 294 -0.45 10.06 -12.75
N ASP A 295 -1.64 10.06 -13.34
CA ASP A 295 -2.13 11.12 -14.23
C ASP A 295 -3.37 11.78 -13.63
N THR A 296 -3.15 12.86 -12.87
CA THR A 296 -4.22 13.75 -12.37
C THR A 296 -4.29 15.05 -13.17
N SER A 297 -3.81 15.05 -14.41
CA SER A 297 -4.00 16.17 -15.33
C SER A 297 -5.48 16.30 -15.75
N LEU A 298 -6.22 17.14 -15.03
CA LEU A 298 -7.49 17.74 -15.45
C LEU A 298 -7.25 19.19 -15.89
#